data_AF-A0A6N9VLP6-F1
#
_entry.id   AF-A0A6N9VLP6-F1
#
_cell.length_a   1.000
_cell.length_b   1.000
_cell.length_c   1.000
_cell.angle_alpha   90.00
_cell.angle_beta   90.00
_cell.angle_gamma   90.00
#
_symmetry.space_group_name_H-M   'P 1'
#
loop_
_entity.id
_entity.type
_entity.pdbx_description
1 polymer ?
#
loop_
_entity_poly.entity_id
_entity_poly.type
_entity_poly.pdbx_seq_one_letter_code
_entity_poly.pdbx_strand_id
1 'polypeptide(L)'
;LDLRKENDAARSRLLHRLRLLRVDWGAPTVSRGGTGTFRESWRLSWQPELAVRVAEAGVWGTTVASAATARARSDATSAGQLADITALAELCLRAELSDALPEVMRALADRAALDTDVGHLAQALPALVRSVRYGDVRGTDTAS
;
A
#
# COMPACT_ATOMS: atom_id res chain seq x y z
N LEU A 1 -11.61 -7.43 -8.69
CA LEU A 1 -10.62 -6.68 -9.48
C LEU A 1 -9.57 -7.67 -9.97
N ASP A 2 -9.37 -7.75 -11.28
CA ASP A 2 -8.26 -8.49 -11.89
C ASP A 2 -7.10 -7.51 -12.11
N LEU A 3 -6.05 -7.61 -11.31
CA LEU A 3 -4.94 -6.66 -11.29
C LEU A 3 -4.10 -6.66 -12.57
N ARG A 4 -4.34 -7.61 -13.49
CA ARG A 4 -3.73 -7.60 -14.83
C ARG A 4 -4.41 -6.60 -15.77
N LYS A 5 -5.60 -6.11 -15.42
CA LYS A 5 -6.32 -5.09 -16.18
C LYS A 5 -5.99 -3.72 -15.59
N GLU A 6 -5.50 -2.82 -16.42
CA GLU A 6 -5.07 -1.47 -16.02
C GLU A 6 -6.13 -0.74 -15.17
N ASN A 7 -7.39 -0.70 -15.62
CA ASN A 7 -8.47 -0.05 -14.88
C ASN A 7 -8.75 -0.69 -13.50
N ASP A 8 -8.63 -2.01 -13.38
CA ASP A 8 -8.84 -2.70 -12.12
C ASP A 8 -7.64 -2.52 -11.18
N ALA A 9 -6.42 -2.45 -11.71
CA ALA A 9 -5.22 -2.06 -10.97
C ALA A 9 -5.34 -0.62 -10.46
N ALA A 10 -5.76 0.32 -11.30
CA ALA A 10 -6.00 1.71 -10.91
C ALA A 10 -7.05 1.83 -9.79
N ARG A 11 -8.14 1.06 -9.87
CA ARG A 11 -9.15 0.99 -8.81
C ARG A 11 -8.60 0.41 -7.49
N SER A 12 -7.82 -0.67 -7.57
CA SER A 12 -7.16 -1.26 -6.39
C SER A 12 -6.24 -0.24 -5.71
N ARG A 13 -5.36 0.41 -6.48
CA ARG A 13 -4.47 1.48 -5.99
C ARG A 13 -5.25 2.60 -5.32
N LEU A 14 -6.33 3.08 -5.94
CA LEU A 14 -7.19 4.12 -5.36
C LEU A 14 -7.78 3.68 -4.02
N LEU A 15 -8.35 2.48 -3.94
CA LEU A 15 -8.96 1.96 -2.71
C LEU A 15 -7.92 1.81 -1.59
N HIS A 16 -6.71 1.36 -1.90
CA HIS A 16 -5.61 1.29 -0.92
C HIS A 16 -5.17 2.68 -0.44
N ARG A 17 -5.06 3.67 -1.34
CA ARG A 17 -4.74 5.05 -0.98
C ARG A 17 -5.80 5.68 -0.07
N LEU A 18 -7.08 5.47 -0.37
CA LEU A 18 -8.19 5.96 0.45
C LEU A 18 -8.17 5.35 1.86
N ARG A 19 -7.83 4.07 1.99
CA ARG A 19 -7.68 3.43 3.30
C ARG A 19 -6.52 3.98 4.12
N LEU A 20 -5.39 4.29 3.49
CA LEU A 20 -4.28 5.01 4.13
C LEU A 20 -4.72 6.37 4.68
N LEU A 21 -5.63 7.04 3.96
CA LEU A 21 -6.24 8.31 4.38
C LEU A 21 -7.39 8.14 5.38
N ARG A 22 -7.68 6.92 5.85
CA ARG A 22 -8.82 6.59 6.73
C ARG A 22 -10.19 6.93 6.11
N VAL A 23 -10.27 6.84 4.80
CA VAL A 23 -11.50 6.96 4.01
C VAL A 23 -11.95 5.54 3.62
N ASP A 24 -12.87 4.99 4.39
CA ASP A 24 -13.34 3.60 4.25
C ASP A 24 -14.36 3.41 3.11
N TRP A 25 -13.99 3.79 1.89
CA TRP A 25 -14.83 3.65 0.69
C TRP A 25 -15.10 2.19 0.32
N GLY A 26 -14.22 1.29 0.73
CA GLY A 26 -14.39 -0.14 0.62
C GLY A 26 -13.46 -0.91 1.53
N ALA A 27 -13.87 -2.12 1.88
CA ALA A 27 -13.07 -3.07 2.63
C ALA A 27 -12.68 -4.25 1.73
N PRO A 28 -11.41 -4.70 1.74
CA PRO A 28 -11.04 -5.93 1.06
C PRO A 28 -11.76 -7.10 1.73
N THR A 29 -12.08 -8.08 0.91
CA THR A 29 -12.79 -9.29 1.32
C THR A 29 -11.98 -10.49 0.84
N VAL A 30 -12.04 -11.58 1.60
CA VAL A 30 -11.41 -12.84 1.19
C VAL A 30 -12.13 -13.34 -0.05
N SER A 31 -11.39 -13.52 -1.14
CA SER A 31 -11.90 -14.15 -2.35
C SER A 31 -12.21 -15.63 -2.06
N ARG A 32 -13.48 -16.03 -2.18
CA ARG A 32 -13.86 -17.45 -2.14
C ARG A 32 -13.40 -18.11 -3.45
N GLY A 33 -12.29 -18.83 -3.39
CA GLY A 33 -11.79 -19.62 -4.52
C GLY A 33 -10.79 -18.88 -5.40
N GLY A 34 -9.50 -19.12 -5.16
CA GLY A 34 -8.41 -18.71 -6.04
C GLY A 34 -7.13 -18.42 -5.27
N THR A 35 -6.09 -19.22 -5.52
CA THR A 35 -4.72 -19.05 -5.00
C THR A 35 -3.92 -17.96 -5.74
N GLY A 36 -4.58 -17.12 -6.54
CA GLY A 36 -3.90 -16.15 -7.41
C GLY A 36 -3.70 -14.79 -6.74
N THR A 37 -2.46 -14.30 -6.74
CA THR A 37 -2.07 -12.94 -6.26
C THR A 37 -2.66 -11.79 -7.07
N PHE A 38 -3.26 -12.08 -8.23
CA PHE A 38 -3.80 -11.07 -9.15
C PHE A 38 -5.28 -10.74 -8.95
N ARG A 39 -5.97 -11.38 -7.99
CA ARG A 39 -7.40 -11.16 -7.76
C ARG A 39 -7.65 -10.54 -6.40
N GLU A 40 -8.28 -9.36 -6.40
CA GLU A 40 -8.78 -8.73 -5.19
C GLU A 40 -10.30 -8.63 -5.20
N SER A 41 -10.91 -8.96 -4.06
CA SER A 41 -12.35 -8.79 -3.84
C SER A 41 -12.57 -7.66 -2.84
N TRP A 42 -13.48 -6.75 -3.15
CA TRP A 42 -13.77 -5.57 -2.34
C TRP A 42 -15.27 -5.46 -2.10
N ARG A 43 -15.66 -5.15 -0.86
CA ARG A 43 -17.02 -4.70 -0.54
C ARG A 43 -17.02 -3.18 -0.49
N LEU A 44 -17.75 -2.56 -1.40
CA LEU A 44 -17.90 -1.12 -1.45
C LEU A 44 -19.16 -0.71 -0.67
N SER A 45 -19.05 0.38 0.08
CA SER A 45 -20.18 0.96 0.81
C SER A 45 -20.07 2.48 0.72
N TRP A 46 -20.69 3.06 -0.30
CA TRP A 46 -20.69 4.51 -0.44
C TRP A 46 -21.58 5.16 0.63
N GLN A 47 -21.09 6.25 1.21
CA GLN A 47 -21.79 7.11 2.15
C GLN A 47 -21.43 8.58 1.83
N PRO A 48 -22.36 9.53 1.94
CA PRO A 48 -22.09 10.95 1.65
C PRO A 48 -20.87 11.52 2.40
N GLU A 49 -20.67 11.09 3.64
CA GLU A 49 -19.59 11.52 4.53
C GLU A 49 -18.20 11.20 3.97
N LEU A 50 -18.09 10.19 3.09
CA LEU A 50 -16.82 9.84 2.47
C LEU A 50 -16.30 10.95 1.55
N ALA A 51 -17.19 11.71 0.90
CA ALA A 51 -16.78 12.86 0.09
C ALA A 51 -16.14 13.96 0.96
N VAL A 52 -16.70 14.18 2.16
CA VAL A 52 -16.16 15.12 3.15
C VAL A 52 -14.79 14.64 3.63
N ARG A 53 -14.65 13.36 4.00
CA ARG A 53 -13.35 12.81 4.45
C ARG A 53 -12.26 12.89 3.37
N VAL A 54 -12.62 12.74 2.09
CA VAL A 54 -11.66 12.97 0.99
C VAL A 54 -11.23 14.42 0.92
N ALA A 55 -12.14 15.37 1.10
CA ALA A 55 -11.80 16.79 1.13
C ALA A 55 -10.91 17.14 2.35
N GLU A 56 -11.20 16.58 3.52
CA GLU A 56 -10.39 16.74 4.74
C GLU A 56 -8.98 16.17 4.57
N ALA A 57 -8.84 15.05 3.83
CA ALA A 57 -7.53 14.50 3.50
C ALA A 57 -6.65 15.46 2.67
N GLY A 58 -7.25 16.53 2.10
CA GLY A 58 -6.55 17.61 1.42
C GLY A 58 -5.46 18.29 2.25
N VAL A 59 -5.51 18.19 3.58
CA VAL A 59 -4.44 18.68 4.48
C VAL A 59 -3.08 18.00 4.22
N TRP A 60 -3.09 16.77 3.67
CA TRP A 60 -1.88 16.02 3.34
C TRP A 60 -1.41 16.23 1.90
N GLY A 61 -2.27 16.74 1.01
CA GLY A 61 -1.95 16.93 -0.40
C GLY A 61 -3.18 17.17 -1.26
N THR A 62 -2.98 17.79 -2.44
CA THR A 62 -4.06 18.17 -3.36
C THR A 62 -4.59 17.03 -4.24
N THR A 63 -3.96 15.85 -4.17
CA THR A 63 -4.45 14.63 -4.84
C THR A 63 -4.46 13.48 -3.86
N VAL A 64 -5.28 12.46 -4.11
CA VAL A 64 -5.31 11.25 -3.28
C VAL A 64 -3.94 10.57 -3.21
N ALA A 65 -3.17 10.60 -4.30
CA ALA A 65 -1.82 10.03 -4.34
C ALA A 65 -0.85 10.83 -3.45
N SER A 66 -0.78 12.16 -3.61
CA SER A 66 0.13 12.99 -2.80
C SER A 66 -0.25 13.00 -1.32
N ALA A 67 -1.55 13.04 -1.01
CA ALA A 67 -2.05 12.94 0.35
C ALA A 67 -1.67 11.59 1.00
N ALA A 68 -1.89 10.47 0.29
CA ALA A 68 -1.55 9.15 0.82
C ALA A 68 -0.04 8.96 1.00
N THR A 69 0.80 9.49 0.09
CA THR A 69 2.26 9.50 0.24
C THR A 69 2.69 10.27 1.50
N ALA A 70 2.19 11.50 1.68
CA ALA A 70 2.53 12.31 2.85
C ALA A 70 2.06 11.65 4.15
N ARG A 71 0.85 11.06 4.13
CA ARG A 71 0.32 10.32 5.27
C ARG A 71 1.18 9.10 5.61
N ALA A 72 1.57 8.30 4.62
CA ALA A 72 2.44 7.14 4.83
C ALA A 72 3.79 7.54 5.45
N ARG A 73 4.41 8.64 5.00
CA ARG A 73 5.65 9.16 5.60
C ARG A 73 5.46 9.57 7.07
N SER A 74 4.33 10.21 7.37
CA SER A 74 3.98 10.59 8.75
C SER A 74 3.75 9.37 9.63
N ASP A 75 3.01 8.38 9.15
CA ASP A 75 2.73 7.13 9.87
C ASP A 75 4.04 6.34 10.10
N ALA A 76 4.96 6.30 9.14
CA ALA A 76 6.28 5.66 9.29
C ALA A 76 7.11 6.28 10.42
N THR A 77 7.02 7.60 10.60
CA THR A 77 7.74 8.32 11.65
C THR A 77 7.16 8.07 13.04
N SER A 78 5.85 7.81 13.12
CA SER A 78 5.11 7.66 14.37
C SER A 78 4.86 6.20 14.78
N ALA A 79 5.12 5.25 13.88
CA ALA A 79 4.95 3.83 14.16
C ALA A 79 5.89 3.32 15.25
N GLY A 80 5.33 2.77 16.32
CA GLY A 80 6.06 2.28 17.51
C GLY A 80 6.51 0.83 17.45
N GLN A 81 5.95 0.02 16.53
CA GLN A 81 6.28 -1.41 16.41
C GLN A 81 6.77 -1.79 15.00
N LEU A 82 7.60 -2.84 14.89
CA LEU A 82 8.11 -3.32 13.59
C LEU A 82 6.97 -3.85 12.69
N ALA A 83 5.98 -4.50 13.30
CA ALA A 83 4.81 -5.02 12.60
C ALA A 83 4.02 -3.91 11.90
N ASP A 84 3.85 -2.76 12.55
CA ASP A 84 3.13 -1.60 11.99
C ASP A 84 3.84 -1.06 10.75
N ILE A 85 5.17 -0.92 10.81
CA ILE A 85 5.97 -0.41 9.69
C ILE A 85 5.98 -1.41 8.53
N THR A 86 6.00 -2.70 8.83
CA THR A 86 5.92 -3.77 7.83
C THR A 86 4.58 -3.72 7.10
N ALA A 87 3.47 -3.63 7.85
CA ALA A 87 2.14 -3.47 7.28
C ALA A 87 2.01 -2.19 6.44
N LEU A 88 2.63 -1.09 6.88
CA LEU A 88 2.67 0.16 6.14
C LEU A 88 3.45 0.03 4.82
N ALA A 89 4.57 -0.70 4.81
CA ALA A 89 5.32 -0.98 3.58
C ALA A 89 4.48 -1.78 2.58
N GLU A 90 3.79 -2.83 3.03
CA GLU A 90 2.86 -3.60 2.19
C GLU A 90 1.74 -2.72 1.60
N LEU A 91 1.16 -1.82 2.42
CA LEU A 91 0.16 -0.87 1.96
C LEU A 91 0.73 0.09 0.90
N CYS A 92 1.94 0.61 1.09
CA CYS A 92 2.59 1.48 0.11
C CYS A 92 2.82 0.77 -1.23
N LEU A 93 3.19 -0.51 -1.20
CA LEU A 93 3.36 -1.32 -2.41
C LEU A 93 2.03 -1.50 -3.15
N ARG A 94 0.97 -1.91 -2.43
CA ARG A 94 -0.38 -2.09 -3.03
C ARG A 94 -0.98 -0.77 -3.53
N ALA A 95 -0.69 0.33 -2.85
CA ALA A 95 -1.13 1.67 -3.20
C ALA A 95 -0.25 2.34 -4.28
N GLU A 96 0.81 1.68 -4.75
CA GLU A 96 1.79 2.23 -5.68
C GLU A 96 2.30 3.62 -5.21
N LEU A 97 2.80 3.67 -3.96
CA LEU A 97 3.34 4.88 -3.32
C LEU A 97 4.87 4.81 -3.27
N SER A 98 5.48 4.69 -4.45
CA SER A 98 6.93 4.55 -4.61
C SER A 98 7.74 5.65 -3.92
N ASP A 99 7.18 6.85 -3.82
CA ASP A 99 7.83 8.00 -3.20
C ASP A 99 7.84 7.94 -1.67
N ALA A 100 6.97 7.16 -1.02
CA ALA A 100 6.96 6.98 0.43
C ALA A 100 7.86 5.81 0.89
N LEU A 101 8.17 4.87 -0.02
CA LEU A 101 8.93 3.66 0.30
C LEU A 101 10.31 3.94 0.92
N PRO A 102 11.12 4.92 0.47
CA PRO A 102 12.42 5.18 1.07
C PRO A 102 12.35 5.50 2.56
N GLU A 103 11.42 6.36 2.98
CA GLU A 103 11.24 6.71 4.38
C GLU A 103 10.67 5.54 5.21
N VAL A 104 9.70 4.81 4.66
CA VAL A 104 9.13 3.63 5.33
C VAL A 104 10.19 2.55 5.54
N MET A 105 11.02 2.28 4.54
CA MET A 105 12.08 1.28 4.63
C MET A 105 13.19 1.69 5.61
N ARG A 106 13.49 2.99 5.72
CA ARG A 106 14.41 3.51 6.73
C ARG A 106 13.86 3.29 8.13
N ALA A 107 12.60 3.68 8.38
CA ALA A 107 11.94 3.45 9.67
C ALA A 107 11.91 1.96 10.05
N LEU A 108 11.70 1.08 9.06
CA LEU A 108 11.72 -0.37 9.26
C LEU A 108 13.10 -0.86 9.71
N ALA A 109 14.15 -0.42 9.03
CA ALA A 109 15.53 -0.77 9.35
C ALA A 109 15.93 -0.26 10.75
N ASP A 110 15.59 1.00 11.05
CA ASP A 110 15.85 1.63 12.35
C ASP A 110 15.16 0.85 13.47
N ARG A 111 13.91 0.42 13.27
CA ARG A 111 13.17 -0.37 14.27
C ARG A 111 13.72 -1.79 14.40
N ALA A 112 14.07 -2.44 13.29
CA ALA A 112 14.62 -3.79 13.32
C ALA A 112 15.99 -3.85 14.03
N ALA A 113 16.78 -2.79 13.95
CA ALA A 113 18.04 -2.68 14.68
C ALA A 113 17.85 -2.60 16.21
N LEU A 114 16.68 -2.14 16.67
CA LEU A 114 16.33 -2.05 18.09
C LEU A 114 15.73 -3.35 18.64
N ASP A 115 15.30 -4.27 17.77
CA ASP A 115 14.63 -5.52 18.14
C ASP A 115 15.46 -6.73 17.66
N THR A 116 16.40 -7.16 18.52
CA THR A 116 17.46 -8.12 18.17
C THR A 116 16.93 -9.53 17.88
N ASP A 117 15.72 -9.88 18.34
CA ASP A 117 15.09 -11.19 18.10
C ASP A 117 14.24 -11.25 16.80
N VAL A 118 14.00 -10.12 16.12
CA VAL A 118 13.13 -10.03 14.92
C VAL A 118 13.86 -9.60 13.64
N GLY A 119 15.18 -9.41 13.71
CA GLY A 119 16.03 -8.93 12.60
C GLY A 119 15.95 -9.76 11.30
N HIS A 120 15.65 -11.06 11.37
CA HIS A 120 15.58 -11.92 10.18
C HIS A 120 14.36 -11.65 9.27
N LEU A 121 13.21 -11.25 9.82
CA LEU A 121 12.03 -10.93 9.00
C LEU A 121 12.17 -9.57 8.30
N ALA A 122 12.76 -8.59 8.98
CA ALA A 122 13.03 -7.27 8.42
C ALA A 122 14.02 -7.30 7.25
N GLN A 123 14.99 -8.23 7.26
CA GLN A 123 15.96 -8.40 6.17
C GLN A 123 15.35 -8.92 4.87
N ALA A 124 14.20 -9.60 4.91
CA ALA A 124 13.53 -10.12 3.72
C ALA A 124 12.71 -9.05 2.97
N LEU A 125 12.27 -7.98 3.64
CA LEU A 125 11.41 -6.95 3.05
C LEU A 125 12.05 -6.18 1.88
N PRO A 126 13.32 -5.75 1.96
CA PRO A 126 13.98 -5.09 0.83
C PRO A 126 14.03 -5.95 -0.44
N ALA A 127 14.11 -7.28 -0.31
CA ALA A 127 14.07 -8.19 -1.46
C ALA A 127 12.66 -8.24 -2.08
N LEU A 128 11.62 -8.21 -1.27
CA LEU A 128 10.23 -8.13 -1.73
C LEU A 128 9.96 -6.78 -2.42
N VAL A 129 10.42 -5.66 -1.85
CA VAL A 129 10.30 -4.34 -2.48
C VAL A 129 11.03 -4.29 -3.82
N ARG A 130 12.24 -4.88 -3.92
CA ARG A 130 12.97 -4.99 -5.21
C ARG A 130 12.20 -5.85 -6.21
N SER A 131 11.58 -6.94 -5.78
CA SER A 131 10.77 -7.79 -6.66
C SER A 131 9.52 -7.07 -7.19
N VAL A 132 8.90 -6.19 -6.41
CA VAL A 132 7.76 -5.36 -6.85
C VAL A 132 8.22 -4.27 -7.82
N ARG A 133 9.37 -3.63 -7.56
CA ARG A 133 9.96 -2.62 -8.46
C ARG A 133 10.38 -3.19 -9.83
N TYR A 134 10.83 -4.45 -9.88
CA TYR A 134 11.26 -5.12 -11.12
C TYR A 134 10.19 -6.00 -11.77
N GLY A 135 9.14 -6.37 -11.03
CA GLY A 135 8.01 -7.17 -11.54
C GLY A 135 7.14 -6.42 -12.57
N ASP A 136 7.25 -5.10 -12.62
CA ASP A 136 6.55 -4.23 -13.59
C ASP A 136 7.16 -4.31 -15.00
N VAL A 137 8.41 -4.79 -15.15
CA VAL A 137 9.09 -4.85 -16.46
C VAL A 137 8.72 -6.12 -17.26
N ARG A 138 8.06 -7.13 -16.66
CA ARG A 138 7.63 -8.36 -17.37
C ARG A 138 6.19 -8.29 -17.90
N GLY A 139 5.61 -7.09 -18.02
CA GLY A 139 4.36 -6.84 -18.73
C GLY A 139 4.53 -6.71 -20.26
N THR A 140 5.76 -6.71 -20.78
CA THR A 140 6.04 -6.66 -22.22
C THR A 140 6.74 -7.95 -22.65
N ASP A 141 6.26 -8.54 -23.76
CA ASP A 141 6.70 -9.78 -24.41
C ASP A 141 6.21 -11.10 -23.78
N THR A 142 4.97 -11.45 -24.13
CA THR A 142 4.69 -12.70 -24.89
C THR A 142 3.36 -12.54 -25.63
N ALA A 143 3.37 -11.63 -26.60
CA ALA A 143 2.51 -11.73 -27.77
C ALA A 143 3.40 -12.21 -28.93
N SER A 144 3.60 -13.53 -28.99
CA SER A 144 3.84 -14.33 -30.20
C SER A 144 3.83 -15.81 -29.82
#